data_AF-A0A8B7BXA9-F1
#
_entry.id   AF-A0A8B7BXA9-F1
#
_cell.length_a   1.000
_cell.length_b   1.000
_cell.length_c   1.000
_cell.angle_alpha   90.00
_cell.angle_beta   90.00
_cell.angle_gamma   90.00
#
_symmetry.space_group_name_H-M   'P 1'
#
loop_
_entity.id
_entity.type
_entity.pdbx_description
1 polymer ?
#
loop_
_entity_poly.entity_id
_entity_poly.type
_entity_poly.pdbx_seq_one_letter_code
_entity_poly.pdbx_strand_id
1 'polypeptide(L)'
;MPVDGGAAAVVAIECVAGSSKADEWSGGGEALLQTGDVVEEIRIGNSPAVRSPFKGGRAGVQKLLHAAFKRGDTSIHVRARRGHGNDAAADLQACIVPHPAAGRRQYVLRSLQDPNYAVGFVDRSERDCIAIQGSRSSRVICALSKAQLQDGYVSYPWEKKMRESLSIPRSSCVLSLLVLPKASDPSATRYNSPEDTLTRANAWLNSCQTSGVPIVFMNIQTEALLTKISGETASSTVNMGSLTDLSNLANVSLYGFEDYHGVDIGVVRAVRLWYTPAAGEMAVEIKLQEGDTRLGFAISRTEEGFIYISSVTDDDGTEVAAARSGLRELYKEAARASKLLVISRVGNEKVLPWMVSTSGAIRCFDTVSLSQKLSLHRHALRPILLYVFMWETSPSDLGRGVERYETSAPPPSFAPPPPADELPRNLYFADGSQPALGRDTAGDASFRFHDFSLPNNWV
;
A
#
# COMPACT_ATOMS: atom_id res chain seq x y z
N MET A 1 23.72 33.83 -31.39
CA MET A 1 22.59 32.92 -31.65
C MET A 1 22.57 32.60 -33.14
N PRO A 2 23.19 31.49 -33.60
CA PRO A 2 22.96 31.03 -34.95
C PRO A 2 21.59 30.36 -35.03
N VAL A 3 20.84 30.71 -36.07
CA VAL A 3 19.53 30.16 -36.41
C VAL A 3 19.72 28.71 -36.81
N ASP A 4 19.20 27.78 -36.01
CA ASP A 4 19.16 26.36 -36.31
C ASP A 4 18.24 26.17 -37.53
N GLY A 5 18.83 26.00 -38.71
CA GLY A 5 18.09 25.66 -39.92
C GLY A 5 17.36 24.35 -39.67
N GLY A 6 16.02 24.39 -39.70
CA GLY A 6 15.17 23.25 -39.37
C GLY A 6 15.64 21.98 -40.07
N ALA A 7 16.20 21.04 -39.30
CA ALA A 7 16.63 19.75 -39.81
C ALA A 7 15.43 19.08 -40.51
N ALA A 8 15.57 18.77 -41.80
CA ALA A 8 14.50 18.14 -42.56
C ALA A 8 14.12 16.80 -41.90
N ALA A 9 12.89 16.68 -41.41
CA ALA A 9 12.39 15.46 -40.81
C ALA A 9 12.29 14.36 -41.90
N VAL A 10 12.80 13.18 -41.58
CA VAL A 10 12.68 11.97 -42.41
C VAL A 10 11.57 11.08 -41.87
N VAL A 11 10.96 10.31 -42.76
CA VAL A 11 10.01 9.26 -42.34
C VAL A 11 10.83 8.02 -41.97
N ALA A 12 10.69 7.58 -40.73
CA ALA A 12 11.38 6.43 -40.17
C ALA A 12 10.40 5.33 -39.76
N ILE A 13 10.93 4.13 -39.60
CA ILE A 13 10.20 2.96 -39.10
C ILE A 13 10.07 3.03 -37.58
N GLU A 14 8.89 2.65 -37.09
CA GLU A 14 8.59 2.45 -35.66
C GLU A 14 7.97 1.07 -35.46
N CYS A 15 8.61 0.19 -34.69
CA CYS A 15 8.04 -1.12 -34.40
C CYS A 15 6.89 -0.98 -33.40
N VAL A 16 5.73 -1.50 -33.77
CA VAL A 16 4.48 -1.43 -33.00
C VAL A 16 4.19 -2.76 -32.29
N ALA A 17 4.60 -3.88 -32.90
CA ALA A 17 4.57 -5.21 -32.29
C ALA A 17 5.78 -6.02 -32.76
N GLY A 18 6.46 -6.69 -31.82
CA GLY A 18 7.67 -7.49 -32.06
C GLY A 18 7.38 -8.84 -32.75
N SER A 19 8.42 -9.44 -33.33
CA SER A 19 8.33 -10.75 -33.99
C SER A 19 8.24 -11.89 -32.98
N SER A 20 7.56 -12.97 -33.35
CA SER A 20 7.49 -14.21 -32.57
C SER A 20 8.73 -15.10 -32.67
N LYS A 21 9.65 -14.80 -33.61
CA LYS A 21 10.84 -15.64 -33.91
C LYS A 21 12.18 -14.95 -33.64
N ALA A 22 12.20 -13.66 -33.35
CA ALA A 22 13.39 -12.97 -32.89
C ALA A 22 12.98 -11.72 -32.14
N ASP A 23 13.56 -11.56 -30.94
CA ASP A 23 13.64 -10.28 -30.27
C ASP A 23 14.30 -9.29 -31.23
N GLU A 24 13.81 -8.04 -31.32
CA GLU A 24 14.42 -6.94 -32.10
C GLU A 24 15.93 -6.72 -31.73
N TRP A 25 16.36 -7.39 -30.67
CA TRP A 25 17.64 -7.40 -29.98
C TRP A 25 18.62 -8.47 -30.48
N SER A 26 18.16 -9.60 -31.02
CA SER A 26 19.04 -10.68 -31.52
C SER A 26 19.34 -10.44 -33.00
N GLY A 27 20.54 -9.93 -33.31
CA GLY A 27 20.99 -9.66 -34.68
C GLY A 27 21.27 -10.90 -35.53
N GLY A 28 20.35 -11.88 -35.54
CA GLY A 28 20.54 -13.20 -36.13
C GLY A 28 19.46 -13.68 -37.09
N GLY A 29 18.58 -12.80 -37.61
CA GLY A 29 17.59 -13.17 -38.63
C GLY A 29 17.50 -12.09 -39.70
N GLU A 30 17.15 -12.49 -40.93
CA GLU A 30 17.08 -11.69 -42.16
C GLU A 30 16.58 -10.24 -41.99
N ALA A 31 17.02 -9.36 -42.89
CA ALA A 31 16.91 -7.89 -42.88
C ALA A 31 15.48 -7.32 -42.76
N LEU A 32 14.82 -7.56 -41.62
CA LEU A 32 13.56 -6.92 -41.25
C LEU A 32 13.80 -5.45 -40.91
N LEU A 33 12.83 -4.62 -41.27
CA LEU A 33 12.82 -3.19 -40.95
C LEU A 33 12.70 -2.98 -39.45
N GLN A 34 13.66 -2.32 -38.81
CA GLN A 34 13.72 -2.08 -37.37
C GLN A 34 13.37 -0.63 -37.04
N THR A 35 13.02 -0.38 -35.78
CA THR A 35 12.81 0.99 -35.30
C THR A 35 14.03 1.86 -35.59
N GLY A 36 13.81 3.00 -36.25
CA GLY A 36 14.88 3.92 -36.65
C GLY A 36 15.37 3.77 -38.08
N ASP A 37 15.02 2.71 -38.82
CA ASP A 37 15.34 2.59 -40.25
C ASP A 37 14.68 3.74 -41.04
N VAL A 38 15.43 4.40 -41.93
CA VAL A 38 14.97 5.58 -42.68
C VAL A 38 14.31 5.13 -43.98
N VAL A 39 13.05 5.47 -44.20
CA VAL A 39 12.27 4.98 -45.35
C VAL A 39 12.69 5.71 -46.63
N GLU A 40 13.04 4.94 -47.66
CA GLU A 40 13.51 5.45 -48.95
C GLU A 40 12.49 5.26 -50.06
N GLU A 41 11.81 4.11 -50.09
CA GLU A 41 10.86 3.77 -51.15
C GLU A 41 9.65 3.00 -50.59
N ILE A 42 8.46 3.35 -51.07
CA ILE A 42 7.20 2.67 -50.79
C ILE A 42 6.52 2.30 -52.10
N ARG A 43 6.17 1.03 -52.28
CA ARG A 43 5.44 0.51 -53.44
C ARG A 43 4.20 -0.24 -52.99
N ILE A 44 3.03 0.15 -53.47
CA ILE A 44 1.74 -0.46 -53.08
C ILE A 44 1.13 -1.16 -54.29
N GLY A 45 0.92 -2.47 -54.18
CA GLY A 45 0.46 -3.32 -55.28
C GLY A 45 1.32 -3.13 -56.53
N ASN A 46 0.66 -2.90 -57.66
CA ASN A 46 1.32 -2.63 -58.96
C ASN A 46 1.52 -1.12 -59.23
N SER A 47 1.32 -0.26 -58.22
CA SER A 47 1.52 1.19 -58.38
C SER A 47 2.99 1.54 -58.52
N PRO A 48 3.34 2.65 -59.21
CA PRO A 48 4.71 3.14 -59.23
C PRO A 48 5.20 3.43 -57.82
N ALA A 49 6.48 3.20 -57.59
CA ALA A 49 7.09 3.41 -56.28
C ALA A 49 7.19 4.89 -55.94
N VAL A 50 6.80 5.24 -54.71
CA VAL A 50 6.94 6.58 -54.14
C VAL A 50 8.25 6.64 -53.36
N ARG A 51 9.09 7.61 -53.66
CA ARG A 51 10.41 7.77 -53.03
C ARG A 51 10.44 8.93 -52.05
N SER A 52 11.31 8.84 -51.06
CA SER A 52 11.64 9.95 -50.17
C SER A 52 12.28 11.10 -50.96
N PRO A 53 12.09 12.37 -50.55
CA PRO A 53 11.29 12.82 -49.41
C PRO A 53 9.77 12.73 -49.66
N PHE A 54 9.03 12.20 -48.68
CA PHE A 54 7.58 12.04 -48.79
C PHE A 54 6.87 13.38 -48.55
N LYS A 55 6.03 13.81 -49.50
CA LYS A 55 5.23 15.03 -49.37
C LYS A 55 4.30 14.94 -48.15
N GLY A 56 4.56 15.78 -47.14
CA GLY A 56 3.79 15.80 -45.89
C GLY A 56 4.19 14.75 -44.86
N GLY A 57 5.40 14.16 -44.98
CA GLY A 57 5.98 13.25 -43.99
C GLY A 57 5.10 12.04 -43.69
N ARG A 58 5.07 11.60 -42.43
CA ARG A 58 4.21 10.52 -41.91
C ARG A 58 2.75 10.74 -42.28
N ALA A 59 2.25 11.96 -42.18
CA ALA A 59 0.84 12.26 -42.48
C ALA A 59 0.52 12.04 -43.97
N GLY A 60 1.46 12.36 -44.86
CA GLY A 60 1.40 12.05 -46.29
C GLY A 60 1.37 10.56 -46.56
N VAL A 61 2.25 9.80 -45.89
CA VAL A 61 2.28 8.34 -45.98
C VAL A 61 0.98 7.72 -45.48
N GLN A 62 0.44 8.17 -44.34
CA GLN A 62 -0.84 7.68 -43.81
C GLN A 62 -2.02 7.94 -44.77
N LYS A 63 -2.03 9.07 -45.49
CA LYS A 63 -3.02 9.33 -46.55
C LYS A 63 -2.88 8.35 -47.72
N LEU A 64 -1.65 8.03 -48.13
CA LEU A 64 -1.37 7.05 -49.17
C LEU A 64 -1.88 5.66 -48.77
N LEU A 65 -1.58 5.21 -47.54
CA LEU A 65 -2.04 3.94 -46.99
C LEU A 65 -3.57 3.87 -46.90
N HIS A 66 -4.21 4.94 -46.44
CA HIS A 66 -5.67 5.03 -46.37
C HIS A 66 -6.33 4.88 -47.74
N ALA A 67 -5.80 5.58 -48.75
CA ALA A 67 -6.32 5.53 -50.11
C ALA A 67 -6.16 4.14 -50.73
N ALA A 68 -5.01 3.50 -50.52
CA ALA A 68 -4.74 2.13 -50.96
C ALA A 68 -5.66 1.10 -50.31
N PHE A 69 -5.79 1.15 -48.98
CA PHE A 69 -6.66 0.27 -48.22
C PHE A 69 -8.13 0.37 -48.69
N LYS A 70 -8.61 1.59 -48.96
CA LYS A 70 -9.96 1.82 -49.50
C LYS A 70 -10.19 1.23 -50.89
N ARG A 71 -9.16 1.12 -51.71
CA ARG A 71 -9.23 0.50 -53.05
C ARG A 71 -9.10 -1.03 -53.01
N GLY A 72 -8.73 -1.59 -51.86
CA GLY A 72 -8.42 -3.03 -51.73
C GLY A 72 -6.97 -3.39 -52.05
N ASP A 73 -6.12 -2.42 -52.40
CA ASP A 73 -4.69 -2.63 -52.66
C ASP A 73 -3.90 -2.65 -51.34
N THR A 74 -3.88 -3.78 -50.64
CA THR A 74 -3.26 -3.86 -49.31
C THR A 74 -1.83 -4.40 -49.31
N SER A 75 -1.35 -5.01 -50.40
CA SER A 75 0.04 -5.46 -50.53
C SER A 75 0.99 -4.28 -50.68
N ILE A 76 2.04 -4.21 -49.86
CA ILE A 76 3.01 -3.12 -49.86
C ILE A 76 4.43 -3.67 -49.73
N HIS A 77 5.37 -3.01 -50.41
CA HIS A 77 6.79 -3.20 -50.29
C HIS A 77 7.44 -1.90 -49.83
N VAL A 78 8.27 -1.97 -48.80
CA VAL A 78 8.94 -0.81 -48.19
C VAL A 78 10.44 -1.08 -48.16
N ARG A 79 11.21 -0.16 -48.72
CA ARG A 79 12.67 -0.13 -48.61
C ARG A 79 13.08 0.96 -47.63
N ALA A 80 13.96 0.62 -46.71
CA ALA A 80 14.54 1.56 -45.77
C ALA A 80 16.05 1.35 -45.63
N ARG A 81 16.75 2.41 -45.25
CA ARG A 81 18.18 2.42 -45.04
C ARG A 81 18.53 2.32 -43.56
N ARG A 82 19.53 1.49 -43.26
CA ARG A 82 20.16 1.35 -41.96
C ARG A 82 21.62 1.80 -42.03
N GLY A 83 22.01 2.76 -41.19
CA GLY A 83 23.37 3.30 -41.14
C GLY A 83 23.64 4.42 -42.17
N HIS A 84 24.93 4.81 -42.25
CA HIS A 84 25.39 6.02 -42.93
C HIS A 84 25.81 5.80 -44.41
N GLY A 85 25.60 4.61 -44.98
CA GLY A 85 25.99 4.26 -46.36
C GLY A 85 24.88 3.56 -47.14
N ASN A 86 25.03 3.49 -48.47
CA ASN A 86 24.07 2.89 -49.41
C ASN A 86 24.02 1.34 -49.38
N ASP A 87 24.85 0.69 -48.57
CA ASP A 87 25.10 -0.75 -48.68
C ASP A 87 24.25 -1.63 -47.73
N ALA A 88 23.43 -1.03 -46.86
CA ALA A 88 22.55 -1.75 -45.94
C ALA A 88 21.09 -1.29 -46.07
N ALA A 89 20.48 -1.59 -47.22
CA ALA A 89 19.04 -1.45 -47.43
C ALA A 89 18.32 -2.68 -46.86
N ALA A 90 17.31 -2.44 -46.03
CA ALA A 90 16.38 -3.45 -45.54
C ALA A 90 15.04 -3.29 -46.27
N ASP A 91 14.48 -4.42 -46.70
CA ASP A 91 13.25 -4.47 -47.47
C ASP A 91 12.18 -5.24 -46.67
N LEU A 92 10.95 -4.74 -46.65
CA LEU A 92 9.80 -5.40 -46.03
C LEU A 92 8.67 -5.57 -47.05
N GLN A 93 8.19 -6.81 -47.17
CA GLN A 93 6.92 -7.09 -47.82
C GLN A 93 5.83 -7.27 -46.76
N ALA A 94 4.77 -6.49 -46.84
CA ALA A 94 3.75 -6.40 -45.80
C ALA A 94 2.35 -6.19 -46.37
N CYS A 95 1.37 -6.25 -45.49
CA CYS A 95 -0.02 -5.92 -45.75
C CYS A 95 -0.43 -4.69 -44.92
N ILE A 96 -1.18 -3.77 -45.51
CA ILE A 96 -1.72 -2.57 -44.84
C ILE A 96 -2.91 -2.98 -43.97
N VAL A 97 -2.82 -2.71 -42.66
CA VAL A 97 -3.88 -3.04 -41.68
C VAL A 97 -4.25 -1.82 -40.82
N PRO A 98 -5.53 -1.66 -40.45
CA PRO A 98 -5.96 -0.62 -39.52
C PRO A 98 -5.47 -0.92 -38.10
N HIS A 99 -5.00 0.11 -37.39
CA HIS A 99 -4.54 0.00 -36.00
C HIS A 99 -5.51 0.74 -35.05
N PRO A 100 -6.25 0.02 -34.18
CA PRO A 100 -7.37 0.58 -33.42
C PRO A 100 -6.99 1.40 -32.17
N ALA A 101 -5.72 1.46 -31.78
CA ALA A 101 -5.32 1.89 -30.43
C ALA A 101 -5.48 3.38 -30.09
N ALA A 102 -5.98 4.26 -30.97
CA ALA A 102 -6.09 5.69 -30.64
C ALA A 102 -7.08 6.48 -31.52
N GLY A 103 -8.37 6.10 -31.61
CA GLY A 103 -9.47 6.97 -32.07
C GLY A 103 -9.35 7.67 -33.45
N ARG A 104 -8.30 7.41 -34.22
CA ARG A 104 -7.95 7.99 -35.52
C ARG A 104 -7.63 6.86 -36.50
N ARG A 105 -7.95 7.07 -37.77
CA ARG A 105 -7.69 6.13 -38.88
C ARG A 105 -6.18 6.01 -39.14
N GLN A 106 -5.48 5.27 -38.29
CA GLN A 106 -4.05 4.98 -38.43
C GLN A 106 -3.85 3.59 -39.03
N TYR A 107 -2.90 3.49 -39.96
CA TYR A 107 -2.53 2.27 -40.63
C TYR A 107 -1.12 1.85 -40.22
N VAL A 108 -0.97 0.55 -39.99
CA VAL A 108 0.31 -0.12 -39.74
C VAL A 108 0.54 -1.17 -40.82
N LEU A 109 1.80 -1.57 -40.98
CA LEU A 109 2.20 -2.60 -41.91
C LEU A 109 2.48 -3.88 -41.14
N ARG A 110 1.79 -4.95 -41.49
CA ARG A 110 2.02 -6.28 -40.92
C ARG A 110 2.80 -7.11 -41.92
N SER A 111 3.93 -7.67 -41.49
CA SER A 111 4.78 -8.48 -42.37
C SER A 111 4.01 -9.67 -42.94
N LEU A 112 4.29 -10.03 -44.19
CA LEU A 112 3.78 -11.27 -44.79
C LEU A 112 4.52 -12.51 -44.28
N GLN A 113 5.77 -12.34 -43.83
CA GLN A 113 6.63 -13.40 -43.31
C GLN A 113 6.37 -13.67 -41.81
N ASP A 114 5.97 -12.66 -41.05
CA ASP A 114 5.56 -12.79 -39.65
C ASP A 114 4.32 -11.92 -39.35
N PRO A 115 3.11 -12.51 -39.25
CA PRO A 115 1.88 -11.79 -38.93
C PRO A 115 1.89 -11.07 -37.57
N ASN A 116 2.76 -11.48 -36.64
CA ASN A 116 2.92 -10.81 -35.33
C ASN A 116 3.81 -9.58 -35.42
N TYR A 117 4.62 -9.47 -36.48
CA TYR A 117 5.48 -8.32 -36.71
C TYR A 117 4.72 -7.17 -37.38
N ALA A 118 4.61 -6.05 -36.67
CA ALA A 118 3.93 -4.86 -37.18
C ALA A 118 4.78 -3.61 -37.01
N VAL A 119 4.88 -2.82 -38.08
CA VAL A 119 5.62 -1.56 -38.11
C VAL A 119 4.73 -0.40 -38.54
N GLY A 120 5.02 0.78 -38.00
CA GLY A 120 4.43 2.05 -38.33
C GLY A 120 5.46 3.02 -38.90
N PHE A 121 4.98 4.22 -39.23
CA PHE A 121 5.80 5.31 -39.73
C PHE A 121 5.79 6.46 -38.74
N VAL A 122 6.93 7.10 -38.53
CA VAL A 122 7.13 8.24 -37.62
C VAL A 122 8.03 9.29 -38.25
N ASP A 123 7.74 10.58 -38.06
CA ASP A 123 8.64 11.66 -38.49
C ASP A 123 9.73 11.85 -37.42
N ARG A 124 11.00 11.77 -37.81
CA ARG A 124 12.18 11.93 -36.91
C ARG A 124 13.29 12.69 -37.63
N SER A 125 14.26 13.23 -36.89
CA SER A 125 15.48 13.75 -37.51
C SER A 125 16.39 12.59 -37.95
N GLU A 126 17.18 12.77 -39.01
CA GLU A 126 18.12 11.74 -39.45
C GLU A 126 19.15 11.38 -38.37
N ARG A 127 19.53 12.36 -37.52
CA ARG A 127 20.39 12.14 -36.36
C ARG A 127 19.77 11.21 -35.33
N ASP A 128 18.47 11.36 -35.04
CA ASP A 128 17.75 10.47 -34.12
C ASP A 128 17.63 9.06 -34.68
N CYS A 129 17.39 8.94 -35.99
CA CYS A 129 17.36 7.65 -36.68
C CYS A 129 18.70 6.93 -36.53
N ILE A 130 19.82 7.62 -36.77
CA ILE A 130 21.17 7.05 -36.62
C ILE A 130 21.44 6.64 -35.15
N ALA A 131 21.01 7.44 -34.17
CA ALA A 131 21.16 7.11 -32.76
C ALA A 131 20.39 5.84 -32.38
N ILE A 132 19.16 5.67 -32.88
CA ILE A 132 18.31 4.51 -32.64
C ILE A 132 18.81 3.26 -33.37
N GLN A 133 19.32 3.44 -34.60
CA GLN A 133 20.02 2.40 -35.37
C GLN A 133 21.35 1.98 -34.71
N GLY A 134 21.77 2.68 -33.66
CA GLY A 134 22.96 2.38 -32.86
C GLY A 134 22.94 0.98 -32.24
N SER A 135 24.01 0.66 -31.50
CA SER A 135 24.26 -0.69 -30.95
C SER A 135 23.06 -1.25 -30.16
N ARG A 136 22.97 -2.58 -30.04
CA ARG A 136 21.96 -3.27 -29.19
C ARG A 136 21.81 -2.62 -27.82
N SER A 137 22.91 -2.14 -27.23
CA SER A 137 22.92 -1.43 -25.94
C SER A 137 22.10 -0.13 -25.97
N SER A 138 22.24 0.71 -27.02
CA SER A 138 21.51 1.96 -27.15
C SER A 138 19.99 1.75 -27.22
N ARG A 139 19.57 0.73 -27.98
CA ARG A 139 18.16 0.38 -28.08
C ARG A 139 17.62 -0.13 -26.74
N VAL A 140 18.37 -0.95 -25.98
CA VAL A 140 17.91 -1.50 -24.68
C VAL A 140 17.77 -0.37 -23.67
N ILE A 141 18.71 0.57 -23.67
CA ILE A 141 18.65 1.79 -22.87
C ILE A 141 17.41 2.62 -23.25
N CYS A 142 17.10 2.73 -24.56
CA CYS A 142 15.89 3.42 -25.01
C CYS A 142 14.59 2.71 -24.58
N ALA A 143 14.51 1.38 -24.70
CA ALA A 143 13.36 0.60 -24.25
C ALA A 143 13.18 0.67 -22.73
N LEU A 144 14.27 0.56 -21.97
CA LEU A 144 14.30 0.74 -20.52
C LEU A 144 13.82 2.14 -20.13
N SER A 145 14.28 3.18 -20.83
CA SER A 145 13.85 4.57 -20.58
C SER A 145 12.35 4.81 -20.82
N LYS A 146 11.70 3.93 -21.59
CA LYS A 146 10.26 3.99 -21.91
C LYS A 146 9.43 2.97 -21.13
N ALA A 147 10.05 2.00 -20.47
CA ALA A 147 9.36 0.97 -19.72
C ALA A 147 8.73 1.60 -18.46
N GLN A 148 7.41 1.49 -18.35
CA GLN A 148 6.68 1.93 -17.17
C GLN A 148 6.18 0.72 -16.41
N LEU A 149 6.51 0.65 -15.11
CA LEU A 149 5.87 -0.28 -14.20
C LEU A 149 4.38 0.07 -14.16
N GLN A 150 3.54 -0.95 -14.28
CA GLN A 150 2.09 -0.80 -14.20
C GLN A 150 1.65 -1.12 -12.77
N ASP A 151 0.65 -0.39 -12.29
CA ASP A 151 0.02 -0.68 -11.01
C ASP A 151 -0.82 -1.96 -11.13
N GLY A 152 -0.89 -2.72 -10.02
CA GLY A 152 -1.69 -3.94 -9.94
C GLY A 152 -2.46 -3.99 -8.62
N TYR A 153 -3.66 -4.59 -8.65
CA TYR A 153 -4.48 -4.83 -7.46
C TYR A 153 -4.61 -6.32 -7.21
N VAL A 154 -4.52 -6.71 -5.94
CA VAL A 154 -4.71 -8.09 -5.47
C VAL A 154 -5.89 -8.12 -4.51
N SER A 155 -6.82 -9.05 -4.73
CA SER A 155 -7.92 -9.28 -3.79
C SER A 155 -7.39 -9.89 -2.50
N TYR A 156 -7.69 -9.28 -1.36
CA TYR A 156 -7.29 -9.74 -0.04
C TYR A 156 -8.52 -9.99 0.84
N PRO A 157 -8.69 -11.20 1.44
CA PRO A 157 -9.88 -11.56 2.18
C PRO A 157 -9.85 -11.01 3.62
N TRP A 158 -9.98 -9.68 3.76
CA TRP A 158 -9.88 -8.95 5.04
C TRP A 158 -10.72 -9.57 6.17
N GLU A 159 -12.01 -9.83 5.93
CA GLU A 159 -12.93 -10.35 6.95
C GLU A 159 -12.55 -11.74 7.46
N LYS A 160 -12.04 -12.60 6.57
CA LYS A 160 -11.56 -13.93 6.94
C LYS A 160 -10.32 -13.80 7.83
N LYS A 161 -9.38 -12.93 7.44
CA LYS A 161 -8.13 -12.68 8.18
C LYS A 161 -8.38 -12.05 9.55
N MET A 162 -9.32 -11.11 9.66
CA MET A 162 -9.69 -10.54 10.96
C MET A 162 -10.31 -11.56 11.93
N ARG A 163 -10.96 -12.61 11.41
CA ARG A 163 -11.57 -13.66 12.24
C ARG A 163 -10.57 -14.73 12.65
N GLU A 164 -9.66 -15.09 11.76
CA GLU A 164 -8.74 -16.23 11.93
C GLU A 164 -7.37 -15.84 12.50
N SER A 165 -6.94 -14.59 12.31
CA SER A 165 -5.56 -14.17 12.62
C SER A 165 -5.44 -13.26 13.85
N LEU A 166 -6.54 -12.78 14.42
CA LEU A 166 -6.53 -11.96 15.63
C LEU A 166 -6.72 -12.85 16.87
N SER A 167 -5.98 -12.55 17.95
CA SER A 167 -6.12 -13.26 19.23
C SER A 167 -7.52 -13.14 19.82
N ILE A 168 -8.17 -12.00 19.59
CA ILE A 168 -9.57 -11.78 19.91
C ILE A 168 -10.32 -11.53 18.60
N PRO A 169 -11.33 -12.36 18.27
CA PRO A 169 -12.08 -12.21 17.05
C PRO A 169 -12.65 -10.79 16.89
N ARG A 170 -12.44 -10.19 15.71
CA ARG A 170 -12.98 -8.87 15.34
C ARG A 170 -12.50 -7.71 16.23
N SER A 171 -11.35 -7.85 16.88
CA SER A 171 -10.85 -6.89 17.86
C SER A 171 -9.38 -6.53 17.64
N SER A 172 -9.08 -5.22 17.61
CA SER A 172 -7.72 -4.72 17.63
C SER A 172 -7.20 -4.56 19.06
N CYS A 173 -5.92 -4.88 19.28
CA CYS A 173 -5.14 -4.46 20.45
C CYS A 173 -4.58 -3.04 20.30
N VAL A 174 -4.66 -2.45 19.10
CA VAL A 174 -4.35 -1.04 18.86
C VAL A 174 -5.51 -0.18 19.34
N LEU A 175 -5.24 0.63 20.37
CA LEU A 175 -6.19 1.48 21.08
C LEU A 175 -5.78 2.95 20.95
N SER A 176 -6.73 3.86 21.15
CA SER A 176 -6.45 5.30 21.05
C SER A 176 -7.25 6.14 22.03
N LEU A 177 -6.64 7.24 22.46
CA LEU A 177 -7.27 8.34 23.19
C LEU A 177 -7.14 9.63 22.38
N LEU A 178 -8.25 10.33 22.14
CA LEU A 178 -8.24 11.66 21.53
C LEU A 178 -8.12 12.73 22.61
N VAL A 179 -7.12 13.59 22.54
CA VAL A 179 -6.91 14.71 23.48
C VAL A 179 -7.19 16.01 22.75
N LEU A 180 -8.29 16.68 23.12
CA LEU A 180 -8.60 18.01 22.60
C LEU A 180 -7.75 19.07 23.31
N PRO A 181 -7.38 20.15 22.61
CA PRO A 181 -6.62 21.24 23.22
C PRO A 181 -7.42 21.88 24.35
N LYS A 182 -6.72 22.24 25.43
CA LYS A 182 -7.38 22.80 26.61
C LYS A 182 -7.85 24.22 26.32
N ALA A 183 -9.11 24.52 26.63
CA ALA A 183 -9.61 25.88 26.59
C ALA A 183 -8.91 26.72 27.69
N SER A 184 -8.35 27.85 27.31
CA SER A 184 -7.68 28.77 28.24
C SER A 184 -8.70 29.63 29.01
N ASP A 185 -9.92 29.77 28.47
CA ASP A 185 -11.02 30.55 29.01
C ASP A 185 -12.32 29.73 29.06
N PRO A 186 -13.27 30.05 29.97
CA PRO A 186 -14.56 29.34 30.06
C PRO A 186 -15.42 29.43 28.80
N SER A 187 -15.25 30.49 28.00
CA SER A 187 -15.94 30.69 26.73
C SER A 187 -15.35 29.88 25.56
N ALA A 188 -14.27 29.14 25.79
CA ALA A 188 -13.60 28.28 24.80
C ALA A 188 -13.24 29.02 23.49
N THR A 189 -12.87 30.29 23.62
CA THR A 189 -12.46 31.16 22.50
C THR A 189 -10.96 31.03 22.22
N ARG A 190 -10.17 30.74 23.26
CA ARG A 190 -8.72 30.51 23.19
C ARG A 190 -8.37 29.13 23.71
N TYR A 191 -7.35 28.57 23.07
CA TYR A 191 -6.86 27.25 23.37
C TYR A 191 -5.36 27.32 23.65
N ASN A 192 -4.92 26.50 24.60
CA ASN A 192 -3.50 26.28 24.83
C ASN A 192 -2.82 25.70 23.57
N SER A 193 -1.51 25.82 23.48
CA SER A 193 -0.74 25.37 22.32
C SER A 193 -0.84 23.85 22.07
N PRO A 194 -0.49 23.38 20.86
CA PRO A 194 -0.42 21.94 20.58
C PRO A 194 0.58 21.21 21.49
N GLU A 195 1.66 21.89 21.90
CA GLU A 195 2.65 21.36 22.85
C GLU A 195 2.06 21.09 24.25
N ASP A 196 1.18 21.97 24.75
CA ASP A 196 0.43 21.71 25.99
C ASP A 196 -0.46 20.47 25.85
N THR A 197 -1.08 20.31 24.68
CA THR A 197 -1.95 19.16 24.39
C THR A 197 -1.15 17.85 24.35
N LEU A 198 0.04 17.86 23.74
CA LEU A 198 0.99 16.74 23.76
C LEU A 198 1.46 16.43 25.19
N THR A 199 1.78 17.46 25.97
CA THR A 199 2.23 17.31 27.36
C THR A 199 1.13 16.67 28.21
N ARG A 200 -0.13 17.08 28.03
CA ARG A 200 -1.29 16.47 28.70
C ARG A 200 -1.48 15.01 28.31
N ALA A 201 -1.31 14.67 27.02
CA ALA A 201 -1.38 13.29 26.55
C ALA A 201 -0.27 12.42 27.18
N ASN A 202 0.96 12.94 27.24
CA ASN A 202 2.09 12.28 27.88
C ASN A 202 1.89 12.10 29.39
N ALA A 203 1.41 13.14 30.07
CA ALA A 203 1.10 13.09 31.49
C ALA A 203 0.03 12.02 31.79
N TRP A 204 -1.06 11.97 31.01
CA TRP A 204 -2.09 10.95 31.14
C TRP A 204 -1.51 9.53 31.01
N LEU A 205 -0.66 9.29 30.00
CA LEU A 205 -0.04 7.98 29.80
C LEU A 205 0.86 7.57 30.98
N ASN A 206 1.72 8.48 31.44
CA ASN A 206 2.62 8.22 32.56
C ASN A 206 1.85 7.98 33.86
N SER A 207 0.78 8.73 34.10
CA SER A 207 -0.13 8.50 35.23
C SER A 207 -0.79 7.12 35.15
N CYS A 208 -1.31 6.70 33.98
CA CYS A 208 -1.89 5.36 33.80
C CYS A 208 -0.90 4.27 34.21
N GLN A 209 0.34 4.34 33.72
CA GLN A 209 1.38 3.34 34.00
C GLN A 209 1.78 3.33 35.47
N THR A 210 1.87 4.51 36.09
CA THR A 210 2.18 4.67 37.53
C THR A 210 1.06 4.10 38.41
N SER A 211 -0.19 4.31 38.00
CA SER A 211 -1.40 3.73 38.62
C SER A 211 -1.50 2.21 38.43
N GLY A 212 -0.60 1.58 37.67
CA GLY A 212 -0.55 0.14 37.46
C GLY A 212 -1.34 -0.37 36.25
N VAL A 213 -1.83 0.52 35.38
CA VAL A 213 -2.51 0.14 34.12
C VAL A 213 -1.47 -0.43 33.14
N PRO A 214 -1.61 -1.69 32.67
CA PRO A 214 -0.58 -2.34 31.85
C PRO A 214 -0.73 -1.99 30.36
N ILE A 215 -0.41 -0.74 30.01
CA ILE A 215 -0.38 -0.24 28.63
C ILE A 215 1.00 0.28 28.25
N VAL A 216 1.31 0.22 26.96
CA VAL A 216 2.55 0.76 26.37
C VAL A 216 2.23 1.74 25.26
N PHE A 217 3.10 2.74 25.13
CA PHE A 217 3.05 3.73 24.05
C PHE A 217 3.24 3.06 22.69
N MET A 218 2.44 3.45 21.70
CA MET A 218 2.64 3.03 20.31
C MET A 218 3.03 4.20 19.41
N ASN A 219 2.21 5.25 19.41
CA ASN A 219 2.41 6.40 18.55
C ASN A 219 1.63 7.61 19.09
N ILE A 220 2.01 8.80 18.64
CA ILE A 220 1.26 10.03 18.87
C ILE A 220 1.16 10.81 17.57
N GLN A 221 -0.03 11.30 17.25
CA GLN A 221 -0.28 12.00 16.00
C GLN A 221 -1.18 13.22 16.25
N THR A 222 -0.87 14.34 15.59
CA THR A 222 -1.78 15.49 15.53
C THR A 222 -2.89 15.22 14.53
N GLU A 223 -4.14 15.43 14.95
CA GLU A 223 -5.35 15.25 14.15
C GLU A 223 -6.05 16.60 13.97
N ALA A 224 -6.42 16.92 12.73
CA ALA A 224 -7.16 18.13 12.41
C ALA A 224 -8.67 17.81 12.42
N LEU A 225 -9.41 18.44 13.34
CA LEU A 225 -10.85 18.29 13.47
C LEU A 225 -11.54 19.56 13.00
N LEU A 226 -12.50 19.41 12.09
CA LEU A 226 -13.34 20.53 11.65
C LEU A 226 -14.44 20.79 12.67
N THR A 227 -14.61 22.05 13.03
CA THR A 227 -15.70 22.51 13.87
C THR A 227 -16.29 23.78 13.30
N LYS A 228 -17.60 23.98 13.49
CA LYS A 228 -18.20 25.29 13.26
C LYS A 228 -17.70 26.24 14.35
N ILE A 229 -17.22 27.41 13.97
CA ILE A 229 -16.89 28.50 14.89
C ILE A 229 -17.84 29.66 14.64
N SER A 230 -18.07 30.52 15.62
CA SER A 230 -18.98 31.67 15.50
C SER A 230 -18.63 32.73 16.55
N GLY A 231 -19.08 33.96 16.33
CA GLY A 231 -18.91 35.07 17.27
C GLY A 231 -17.43 35.41 17.51
N GLU A 232 -17.05 35.59 18.78
CA GLU A 232 -15.69 35.99 19.19
C GLU A 232 -14.60 35.01 18.74
N THR A 233 -14.93 33.71 18.62
CA THR A 233 -13.97 32.70 18.15
C THR A 233 -13.68 32.86 16.65
N ALA A 234 -14.69 33.18 15.85
CA ALA A 234 -14.50 33.45 14.43
C ALA A 234 -13.72 34.76 14.21
N SER A 235 -14.11 35.83 14.91
CA SER A 235 -13.45 37.14 14.81
C SER A 235 -11.95 37.10 15.13
N SER A 236 -11.53 36.23 16.06
CA SER A 236 -10.13 36.09 16.47
C SER A 236 -9.30 35.13 15.62
N THR A 237 -9.94 34.22 14.86
CA THR A 237 -9.23 33.13 14.16
C THR A 237 -9.33 33.17 12.63
N VAL A 238 -10.33 33.86 12.06
CA VAL A 238 -10.59 33.90 10.61
C VAL A 238 -9.83 35.02 9.87
N ASN A 239 -9.40 36.08 10.59
CA ASN A 239 -8.77 37.27 10.00
C ASN A 239 -7.22 37.28 10.02
N MET A 240 -6.56 36.13 9.86
CA MET A 240 -5.09 36.01 9.88
C MET A 240 -4.47 36.30 8.51
N GLY A 241 -4.24 37.58 8.19
CA GLY A 241 -3.75 38.04 6.87
C GLY A 241 -2.25 38.36 6.77
N SER A 242 -1.49 38.32 7.88
CA SER A 242 -0.05 38.69 7.88
C SER A 242 0.89 37.47 7.81
N LEU A 243 2.09 37.65 7.25
CA LEU A 243 3.18 36.66 7.28
C LEU A 243 3.55 36.22 8.71
N THR A 244 3.43 37.12 9.69
CA THR A 244 3.61 36.81 11.12
C THR A 244 2.51 35.87 11.65
N ASP A 245 1.30 35.99 11.10
CA ASP A 245 0.17 35.13 11.49
C ASP A 245 0.35 33.72 10.91
N LEU A 246 0.96 33.60 9.72
CA LEU A 246 1.37 32.31 9.13
C LEU A 246 2.43 31.58 9.97
N SER A 247 3.38 32.29 10.58
CA SER A 247 4.32 31.65 11.52
C SER A 247 3.64 31.22 12.82
N ASN A 248 2.67 32.00 13.31
CA ASN A 248 1.92 31.66 14.52
C ASN A 248 1.00 30.45 14.31
N LEU A 249 0.48 30.27 13.09
CA LEU A 249 -0.30 29.10 12.68
C LEU A 249 0.42 27.77 12.98
N ALA A 250 1.75 27.70 13.00
CA ALA A 250 2.45 26.47 13.38
C ALA A 250 2.17 26.03 14.83
N ASN A 251 1.98 26.99 15.73
CA ASN A 251 1.87 26.78 17.18
C ASN A 251 0.47 27.02 17.76
N VAL A 252 -0.51 27.28 16.90
CA VAL A 252 -1.90 27.52 17.31
C VAL A 252 -2.73 26.23 17.23
N SER A 253 -3.55 26.01 18.24
CA SER A 253 -4.42 24.83 18.34
C SER A 253 -5.77 24.97 17.64
N LEU A 254 -6.19 26.19 17.32
CA LEU A 254 -7.41 26.48 16.55
C LEU A 254 -7.16 27.63 15.58
N TYR A 255 -7.33 27.37 14.29
CA TYR A 255 -7.33 28.43 13.28
C TYR A 255 -8.61 28.35 12.45
N GLY A 256 -9.09 29.51 12.00
CA GLY A 256 -10.37 29.65 11.30
C GLY A 256 -10.18 30.04 9.85
N PHE A 257 -11.16 29.69 9.02
CA PHE A 257 -11.33 30.27 7.69
C PHE A 257 -12.82 30.31 7.36
N GLU A 258 -13.22 31.23 6.48
CA GLU A 258 -14.58 31.32 5.96
C GLU A 258 -14.73 30.40 4.74
N ASP A 259 -15.79 29.60 4.70
CA ASP A 259 -16.10 28.77 3.53
C ASP A 259 -16.74 29.59 2.39
N TYR A 260 -17.00 28.94 1.25
CA TYR A 260 -17.60 29.60 0.08
C TYR A 260 -19.02 30.16 0.36
N HIS A 261 -19.70 29.68 1.40
CA HIS A 261 -21.05 30.09 1.78
C HIS A 261 -21.08 31.12 2.91
N GLY A 262 -19.92 31.62 3.35
CA GLY A 262 -19.83 32.59 4.44
C GLY A 262 -19.91 31.97 5.84
N VAL A 263 -19.66 30.66 5.96
CA VAL A 263 -19.66 29.96 7.26
C VAL A 263 -18.24 29.90 7.80
N ASP A 264 -18.05 30.39 9.02
CA ASP A 264 -16.77 30.28 9.71
C ASP A 264 -16.50 28.84 10.17
N ILE A 265 -15.43 28.25 9.63
CA ILE A 265 -14.96 26.91 9.96
C ILE A 265 -13.65 27.01 10.74
N GLY A 266 -13.61 26.38 11.90
CA GLY A 266 -12.41 26.20 12.70
C GLY A 266 -11.77 24.84 12.47
N VAL A 267 -10.45 24.81 12.40
CA VAL A 267 -9.64 23.60 12.42
C VAL A 267 -8.98 23.49 13.78
N VAL A 268 -9.45 22.53 14.59
CA VAL A 268 -8.88 22.21 15.90
C VAL A 268 -7.79 21.17 15.71
N ARG A 269 -6.58 21.45 16.21
CA ARG A 269 -5.47 20.50 16.28
C ARG A 269 -5.55 19.71 17.58
N ALA A 270 -6.20 18.56 17.50
CA ALA A 270 -6.22 17.59 18.57
C ALA A 270 -4.99 16.67 18.49
N VAL A 271 -4.75 15.91 19.54
CA VAL A 271 -3.69 14.90 19.59
C VAL A 271 -4.33 13.54 19.79
N ARG A 272 -4.05 12.59 18.90
CA ARG A 272 -4.39 11.19 19.09
C ARG A 272 -3.20 10.43 19.63
N LEU A 273 -3.35 9.91 20.85
CA LEU A 273 -2.41 9.01 21.49
C LEU A 273 -2.83 7.57 21.19
N TRP A 274 -1.93 6.81 20.57
CA TRP A 274 -2.08 5.38 20.32
C TRP A 274 -1.31 4.57 21.36
N TYR A 275 -1.96 3.55 21.90
CA TYR A 275 -1.39 2.66 22.89
C TYR A 275 -1.88 1.23 22.68
N THR A 276 -1.22 0.26 23.31
CA THR A 276 -1.62 -1.15 23.30
C THR A 276 -1.45 -1.74 24.71
N PRO A 277 -2.20 -2.78 25.08
CA PRO A 277 -1.92 -3.54 26.30
C PRO A 277 -0.51 -4.14 26.24
N ALA A 278 0.20 -4.16 27.37
CA ALA A 278 1.60 -4.59 27.44
C ALA A 278 1.80 -6.04 26.97
N ALA A 279 0.87 -6.94 27.33
CA ALA A 279 0.90 -8.35 26.94
C ALA A 279 -0.40 -8.82 26.27
N GLY A 280 -1.08 -7.90 25.58
CA GLY A 280 -2.37 -8.19 24.96
C GLY A 280 -3.54 -8.26 25.94
N GLU A 281 -4.64 -8.83 25.46
CA GLU A 281 -5.91 -8.94 26.17
C GLU A 281 -6.21 -10.43 26.42
N MET A 282 -6.67 -10.78 27.62
CA MET A 282 -7.12 -12.13 27.96
C MET A 282 -8.62 -12.16 28.20
N ALA A 283 -9.29 -13.17 27.65
CA ALA A 283 -10.71 -13.41 27.88
C ALA A 283 -10.92 -14.22 29.19
N VAL A 284 -11.80 -13.73 30.06
CA VAL A 284 -12.23 -14.38 31.29
C VAL A 284 -13.74 -14.53 31.23
N GLU A 285 -14.21 -15.77 31.14
CA GLU A 285 -15.64 -16.08 31.17
C GLU A 285 -16.09 -16.28 32.62
N ILE A 286 -16.94 -15.39 33.12
CA ILE A 286 -17.57 -15.53 34.43
C ILE A 286 -18.76 -16.51 34.30
N LYS A 287 -18.56 -17.70 34.87
CA LYS A 287 -19.51 -18.81 34.84
C LYS A 287 -20.57 -18.62 35.92
N LEU A 288 -21.79 -18.31 35.50
CA LEU A 288 -22.94 -18.12 36.39
C LEU A 288 -23.70 -19.44 36.61
N GLN A 289 -24.24 -19.63 37.81
CA GLN A 289 -25.06 -20.77 38.18
C GLN A 289 -26.36 -20.33 38.87
N GLU A 290 -27.37 -21.20 38.82
CA GLU A 290 -28.58 -21.02 39.62
C GLU A 290 -28.24 -21.02 41.11
N GLY A 291 -28.70 -20.00 41.83
CA GLY A 291 -28.36 -19.78 43.24
C GLY A 291 -27.28 -18.72 43.50
N ASP A 292 -26.57 -18.24 42.46
CA ASP A 292 -25.61 -17.15 42.61
C ASP A 292 -26.30 -15.85 43.05
N THR A 293 -26.13 -15.47 44.31
CA THR A 293 -26.69 -14.23 44.88
C THR A 293 -25.85 -12.99 44.51
N ARG A 294 -24.57 -13.18 44.18
CA ARG A 294 -23.62 -12.12 43.79
C ARG A 294 -22.56 -12.66 42.84
N LEU A 295 -21.92 -11.76 42.09
CA LEU A 295 -20.84 -12.14 41.15
C LEU A 295 -19.51 -12.47 41.85
N GLY A 296 -19.26 -11.91 43.04
CA GLY A 296 -18.04 -12.19 43.80
C GLY A 296 -16.84 -11.30 43.46
N PHE A 297 -17.05 -10.17 42.76
CA PHE A 297 -16.02 -9.15 42.53
C PHE A 297 -16.64 -7.75 42.48
N ALA A 298 -15.84 -6.73 42.73
CA ALA A 298 -16.20 -5.32 42.58
C ALA A 298 -15.40 -4.65 41.47
N ILE A 299 -15.97 -3.62 40.86
CA ILE A 299 -15.30 -2.79 39.86
C ILE A 299 -15.15 -1.36 40.37
N SER A 300 -14.10 -0.68 39.94
CA SER A 300 -13.87 0.73 40.22
C SER A 300 -13.24 1.40 39.01
N ARG A 301 -13.10 2.73 39.08
CA ARG A 301 -12.55 3.54 38.00
C ARG A 301 -11.30 4.28 38.48
N THR A 302 -10.25 4.28 37.66
CA THR A 302 -9.06 5.09 37.92
C THR A 302 -9.32 6.57 37.61
N GLU A 303 -8.43 7.46 38.03
CA GLU A 303 -8.53 8.89 37.68
C GLU A 303 -8.41 9.11 36.16
N GLU A 304 -7.62 8.27 35.50
CA GLU A 304 -7.37 8.28 34.06
C GLU A 304 -8.53 7.69 33.23
N GLY A 305 -9.56 7.16 33.91
CA GLY A 305 -10.82 6.72 33.29
C GLY A 305 -10.90 5.23 32.94
N PHE A 306 -9.95 4.40 33.38
CA PHE A 306 -10.02 2.96 33.18
C PHE A 306 -10.91 2.27 34.20
N ILE A 307 -11.72 1.31 33.77
CA ILE A 307 -12.43 0.41 34.67
C ILE A 307 -11.53 -0.76 35.02
N TYR A 308 -11.43 -1.10 36.29
CA TYR A 308 -10.65 -2.24 36.76
C TYR A 308 -11.40 -3.01 37.85
N ILE A 309 -10.98 -4.25 38.08
CA ILE A 309 -11.48 -5.08 39.18
C ILE A 309 -10.76 -4.65 40.45
N SER A 310 -11.51 -4.08 41.40
CA SER A 310 -10.95 -3.49 42.62
C SER A 310 -10.94 -4.43 43.81
N SER A 311 -11.74 -5.49 43.79
CA SER A 311 -11.68 -6.58 44.75
C SER A 311 -12.34 -7.84 44.21
N VAL A 312 -11.89 -8.99 44.73
CA VAL A 312 -12.50 -10.30 44.50
C VAL A 312 -12.71 -10.94 45.87
N THR A 313 -13.88 -11.55 46.09
CA THR A 313 -14.23 -12.08 47.40
C THR A 313 -13.47 -13.38 47.70
N ASP A 314 -12.86 -13.46 48.88
CA ASP A 314 -12.02 -14.58 49.34
C ASP A 314 -12.80 -15.66 50.12
N ASP A 315 -14.14 -15.64 50.12
CA ASP A 315 -14.94 -16.56 50.94
C ASP A 315 -14.79 -18.04 50.51
N ASP A 316 -14.31 -18.88 51.42
CA ASP A 316 -14.00 -20.30 51.20
C ASP A 316 -15.23 -21.22 51.37
N GLY A 317 -16.34 -20.70 51.91
CA GLY A 317 -17.53 -21.51 52.23
C GLY A 317 -18.56 -21.63 51.10
N THR A 318 -18.53 -20.76 50.09
CA THR A 318 -19.45 -20.81 48.94
C THR A 318 -18.73 -20.30 47.70
N GLU A 319 -18.53 -21.17 46.72
CA GLU A 319 -17.82 -20.83 45.49
C GLU A 319 -18.65 -19.84 44.65
N VAL A 320 -18.36 -18.55 44.78
CA VAL A 320 -18.96 -17.48 43.99
C VAL A 320 -18.48 -17.53 42.53
N ALA A 321 -19.29 -16.99 41.61
CA ALA A 321 -18.99 -17.00 40.18
C ALA A 321 -17.56 -16.53 39.82
N ALA A 322 -17.05 -15.48 40.47
CA ALA A 322 -15.69 -14.99 40.28
C ALA A 322 -14.60 -16.03 40.60
N ALA A 323 -14.71 -16.70 41.76
CA ALA A 323 -13.73 -17.67 42.22
C ALA A 323 -13.70 -18.90 41.30
N ARG A 324 -14.89 -19.43 40.97
CA ARG A 324 -15.09 -20.55 40.03
C ARG A 324 -14.55 -20.27 38.63
N SER A 325 -14.47 -19.01 38.25
CA SER A 325 -14.00 -18.55 36.94
C SER A 325 -12.49 -18.23 36.93
N GLY A 326 -11.77 -18.51 38.01
CA GLY A 326 -10.33 -18.26 38.13
C GLY A 326 -9.97 -16.78 38.33
N LEU A 327 -10.96 -15.89 38.51
CA LEU A 327 -10.71 -14.45 38.63
C LEU A 327 -9.95 -14.11 39.93
N ARG A 328 -10.12 -14.92 40.98
CA ARG A 328 -9.43 -14.75 42.25
C ARG A 328 -7.91 -14.90 42.11
N GLU A 329 -7.46 -15.95 41.42
CA GLU A 329 -6.02 -16.18 41.21
C GLU A 329 -5.42 -15.10 40.32
N LEU A 330 -6.12 -14.73 39.24
CA LEU A 330 -5.70 -13.66 38.35
C LEU A 330 -5.59 -12.30 39.06
N TYR A 331 -6.55 -11.97 39.94
CA TYR A 331 -6.51 -10.76 40.74
C TYR A 331 -5.32 -10.78 41.72
N LYS A 332 -5.03 -11.92 42.36
CA LYS A 332 -3.86 -12.09 43.24
C LYS A 332 -2.55 -11.99 42.47
N GLU A 333 -2.48 -12.47 41.23
CA GLU A 333 -1.33 -12.32 40.34
C GLU A 333 -1.10 -10.86 39.94
N ALA A 334 -2.16 -10.15 39.55
CA ALA A 334 -2.10 -8.73 39.22
C ALA A 334 -1.57 -7.93 40.42
N ALA A 335 -2.12 -8.18 41.61
CA ALA A 335 -1.69 -7.53 42.85
C ALA A 335 -0.22 -7.83 43.17
N ARG A 336 0.23 -9.09 43.03
CA ARG A 336 1.65 -9.47 43.21
C ARG A 336 2.57 -8.74 42.25
N ALA A 337 2.13 -8.52 41.01
CA ALA A 337 2.86 -7.76 39.99
C ALA A 337 2.73 -6.23 40.14
N SER A 338 2.00 -5.74 41.15
CA SER A 338 1.65 -4.32 41.31
C SER A 338 0.95 -3.73 40.08
N LYS A 339 0.03 -4.50 39.49
CA LYS A 339 -0.76 -4.13 38.31
C LYS A 339 -2.26 -4.14 38.60
N LEU A 340 -2.98 -3.29 37.89
CA LEU A 340 -4.44 -3.28 37.90
C LEU A 340 -4.97 -4.28 36.88
N LEU A 341 -5.99 -5.04 37.29
CA LEU A 341 -6.75 -5.90 36.39
C LEU A 341 -7.80 -5.07 35.65
N VAL A 342 -7.34 -4.35 34.62
CA VAL A 342 -8.15 -3.43 33.82
C VAL A 342 -9.08 -4.19 32.89
N ILE A 343 -10.37 -3.86 32.91
CA ILE A 343 -11.39 -4.42 32.01
C ILE A 343 -11.39 -3.58 30.75
N SER A 344 -11.04 -4.19 29.62
CA SER A 344 -11.06 -3.52 28.32
C SER A 344 -12.40 -3.65 27.62
N ARG A 345 -13.10 -4.79 27.83
CA ARG A 345 -14.40 -5.08 27.20
C ARG A 345 -15.30 -5.90 28.12
N VAL A 346 -16.60 -5.73 27.91
CA VAL A 346 -17.66 -6.59 28.48
C VAL A 346 -18.53 -7.09 27.35
N GLY A 347 -18.51 -8.41 27.12
CA GLY A 347 -18.93 -8.99 25.86
C GLY A 347 -18.00 -8.52 24.73
N ASN A 348 -18.58 -8.01 23.64
CA ASN A 348 -17.81 -7.47 22.52
C ASN A 348 -17.73 -5.92 22.52
N GLU A 349 -18.20 -5.27 23.58
CA GLU A 349 -18.21 -3.81 23.70
C GLU A 349 -16.96 -3.31 24.45
N LYS A 350 -16.22 -2.37 23.85
CA LYS A 350 -15.08 -1.69 24.49
C LYS A 350 -15.58 -0.78 25.61
N VAL A 351 -14.92 -0.82 26.77
CA VAL A 351 -15.23 0.01 27.96
C VAL A 351 -14.06 0.91 28.40
N LEU A 352 -13.20 1.26 27.44
CA LEU A 352 -11.98 2.06 27.65
C LEU A 352 -12.25 3.57 27.54
N PRO A 353 -11.44 4.44 28.17
CA PRO A 353 -11.49 5.88 27.92
C PRO A 353 -11.12 6.20 26.47
N TRP A 354 -11.83 7.16 25.84
CA TRP A 354 -11.67 7.44 24.40
C TRP A 354 -11.41 8.89 24.04
N MET A 355 -11.68 9.85 24.94
CA MET A 355 -11.45 11.26 24.65
C MET A 355 -11.18 12.08 25.91
N VAL A 356 -10.36 13.12 25.81
CA VAL A 356 -10.20 14.20 26.79
C VAL A 356 -10.75 15.48 26.19
N SER A 357 -11.70 16.12 26.88
CA SER A 357 -12.36 17.34 26.41
C SER A 357 -11.44 18.56 26.47
N THR A 358 -11.92 19.67 25.90
CA THR A 358 -11.31 20.99 25.99
C THR A 358 -11.30 21.53 27.44
N SER A 359 -12.22 21.09 28.30
CA SER A 359 -12.20 21.39 29.74
C SER A 359 -11.23 20.51 30.53
N GLY A 360 -10.65 19.48 29.91
CA GLY A 360 -9.77 18.51 30.56
C GLY A 360 -10.46 17.27 31.13
N ALA A 361 -11.78 17.15 30.99
CA ALA A 361 -12.51 15.98 31.47
C ALA A 361 -12.30 14.76 30.55
N ILE A 362 -12.13 13.58 31.15
CA ILE A 362 -11.94 12.32 30.43
C ILE A 362 -13.31 11.67 30.19
N ARG A 363 -13.63 11.41 28.92
CA ARG A 363 -14.79 10.61 28.52
C ARG A 363 -14.48 9.13 28.66
N CYS A 364 -15.23 8.50 29.54
CA CYS A 364 -15.13 7.10 29.93
C CYS A 364 -16.51 6.59 30.37
N PHE A 365 -16.63 5.29 30.63
CA PHE A 365 -17.85 4.68 31.13
C PHE A 365 -18.00 4.90 32.64
N ASP A 366 -19.24 4.96 33.12
CA ASP A 366 -19.54 5.00 34.55
C ASP A 366 -19.66 3.58 35.14
N THR A 367 -19.33 3.44 36.41
CA THR A 367 -19.36 2.14 37.10
C THR A 367 -20.78 1.66 37.41
N VAL A 368 -21.76 2.56 37.44
CA VAL A 368 -23.16 2.24 37.81
C VAL A 368 -23.83 1.50 36.66
N SER A 369 -23.80 2.05 35.46
CA SER A 369 -24.35 1.42 34.25
C SER A 369 -23.68 0.08 33.95
N LEU A 370 -22.36 0.00 34.14
CA LEU A 370 -21.62 -1.24 33.96
C LEU A 370 -22.02 -2.29 35.00
N SER A 371 -22.15 -1.92 36.27
CA SER A 371 -22.61 -2.82 37.33
C SER A 371 -24.04 -3.30 37.09
N GLN A 372 -24.92 -2.43 36.57
CA GLN A 372 -26.27 -2.81 36.15
C GLN A 372 -26.24 -3.85 35.03
N LYS A 373 -25.42 -3.64 33.99
CA LYS A 373 -25.26 -4.60 32.89
C LYS A 373 -24.77 -5.96 33.39
N LEU A 374 -23.74 -5.98 34.24
CA LEU A 374 -23.23 -7.22 34.84
C LEU A 374 -24.29 -7.93 35.71
N SER A 375 -25.11 -7.16 36.42
CA SER A 375 -26.23 -7.70 37.21
C SER A 375 -27.32 -8.31 36.33
N LEU A 376 -27.62 -7.70 35.18
CA LEU A 376 -28.57 -8.25 34.21
C LEU A 376 -28.10 -9.59 33.64
N HIS A 377 -26.81 -9.74 33.36
CA HIS A 377 -26.23 -11.03 32.96
C HIS A 377 -26.46 -12.11 34.03
N ARG A 378 -26.25 -11.78 35.31
CA ARG A 378 -26.56 -12.67 36.44
C ARG A 378 -28.02 -13.09 36.46
N HIS A 379 -28.94 -12.12 36.38
CA HIS A 379 -30.38 -12.39 36.41
C HIS A 379 -30.88 -13.19 35.21
N ALA A 380 -30.26 -13.01 34.04
CA ALA A 380 -30.56 -13.76 32.83
C ALA A 380 -29.80 -15.09 32.73
N LEU A 381 -28.95 -15.43 33.72
CA LEU A 381 -28.04 -16.58 33.70
C LEU A 381 -27.22 -16.68 32.39
N ARG A 382 -26.83 -15.51 31.85
CA ARG A 382 -26.02 -15.42 30.63
C ARG A 382 -24.56 -15.19 30.98
N PRO A 383 -23.62 -16.03 30.54
CA PRO A 383 -22.21 -15.90 30.91
C PRO A 383 -21.70 -14.49 30.60
N ILE A 384 -20.83 -13.98 31.46
CA ILE A 384 -20.21 -12.67 31.27
C ILE A 384 -18.82 -12.90 30.72
N LEU A 385 -18.59 -12.46 29.48
CA LEU A 385 -17.26 -12.47 28.89
C LEU A 385 -16.57 -11.14 29.22
N LEU A 386 -15.56 -11.18 30.06
CA LEU A 386 -14.70 -10.03 30.35
C LEU A 386 -13.41 -10.15 29.57
N TYR A 387 -12.93 -9.04 29.01
CA TYR A 387 -11.57 -9.00 28.48
C TYR A 387 -10.74 -8.07 29.38
N VAL A 388 -9.59 -8.56 29.80
CA VAL A 388 -8.69 -7.85 30.71
C VAL A 388 -7.32 -7.65 30.11
N PHE A 389 -6.66 -6.54 30.44
CA PHE A 389 -5.29 -6.30 30.00
C PHE A 389 -4.30 -7.17 30.78
N MET A 390 -3.35 -7.74 30.04
CA MET A 390 -2.27 -8.54 30.60
C MET A 390 -0.98 -7.71 30.71
N TRP A 391 -0.14 -8.05 31.69
CA TRP A 391 1.08 -7.30 32.05
C TRP A 391 2.39 -8.06 31.85
N GLU A 392 2.37 -9.37 31.67
CA GLU A 392 3.57 -10.17 31.37
C GLU A 392 3.50 -10.73 29.95
N THR A 393 4.40 -10.27 29.09
CA THR A 393 4.78 -11.06 27.91
C THR A 393 5.70 -12.16 28.41
N SER A 394 5.17 -13.37 28.54
CA SER A 394 6.02 -14.56 28.54
C SER A 394 6.94 -14.48 27.31
N PRO A 395 8.28 -14.60 27.45
CA PRO A 395 9.18 -14.72 26.31
C PRO A 395 8.81 -15.88 25.38
N SER A 396 7.99 -16.82 25.86
CA SER A 396 7.48 -17.96 25.10
C SER A 396 6.37 -17.60 24.10
N ASP A 397 5.70 -16.45 24.24
CA ASP A 397 4.61 -16.05 23.33
C ASP A 397 5.11 -15.32 22.07
N LEU A 398 6.39 -14.93 22.03
CA LEU A 398 7.09 -14.62 20.77
C LEU A 398 7.42 -15.91 19.96
N GLY A 399 7.26 -17.09 20.55
CA GLY A 399 7.54 -18.39 19.94
C GLY A 399 6.31 -19.27 19.64
N ARG A 400 5.11 -18.91 20.12
CA ARG A 400 3.92 -19.78 20.00
C ARG A 400 3.10 -19.58 18.72
N GLY A 401 3.63 -18.80 17.76
CA GLY A 401 3.15 -18.74 16.38
C GLY A 401 3.83 -19.74 15.43
N VAL A 402 4.74 -20.58 15.93
CA VAL A 402 5.36 -21.64 15.14
C VAL A 402 5.14 -22.96 15.87
N GLU A 403 4.03 -23.63 15.56
CA GLU A 403 3.96 -25.06 15.84
C GLU A 403 5.09 -25.76 15.07
N ARG A 404 5.92 -26.45 15.84
CA ARG A 404 6.89 -27.43 15.38
C ARG A 404 6.17 -28.49 14.54
N TYR A 405 6.55 -28.59 13.27
CA TYR A 405 6.73 -29.92 12.69
C TYR A 405 8.08 -30.44 13.21
N GLU A 406 8.07 -31.42 14.11
CA GLU A 406 9.16 -32.39 14.18
C GLU A 406 9.17 -33.10 12.82
N THR A 407 10.24 -33.24 12.04
CA THR A 407 11.53 -33.86 12.36
C THR A 407 12.47 -33.62 11.16
N SER A 408 13.72 -33.18 11.37
CA SER A 408 14.92 -33.58 10.60
C SER A 408 16.10 -32.64 10.90
N ALA A 409 17.20 -33.26 11.35
CA ALA A 409 18.60 -32.84 11.56
C ALA A 409 19.07 -31.39 11.27
N PRO A 410 20.05 -30.86 12.05
CA PRO A 410 20.61 -29.53 11.81
C PRO A 410 21.48 -29.51 10.52
N PRO A 411 21.50 -28.39 9.76
CA PRO A 411 22.40 -28.25 8.63
C PRO A 411 23.84 -27.95 9.12
N PRO A 412 24.87 -28.33 8.35
CA PRO A 412 26.26 -28.05 8.71
C PRO A 412 26.57 -26.56 8.54
N SER A 413 27.28 -26.01 9.52
CA SER A 413 27.83 -24.65 9.51
C SER A 413 28.91 -24.50 8.44
N PHE A 414 28.68 -23.62 7.46
CA PHE A 414 29.69 -23.22 6.50
C PHE A 414 30.57 -22.11 7.10
N ALA A 415 31.82 -22.45 7.40
CA ALA A 415 32.90 -21.49 7.62
C ALA A 415 33.51 -21.07 6.27
N PRO A 416 33.94 -19.80 6.09
CA PRO A 416 34.61 -19.37 4.87
C PRO A 416 36.07 -19.83 4.85
N PRO A 417 36.62 -20.28 3.70
CA PRO A 417 38.04 -20.63 3.58
C PRO A 417 38.91 -19.38 3.35
N PRO A 418 40.21 -19.42 3.73
CA PRO A 418 41.14 -18.31 3.52
C PRO A 418 41.68 -18.28 2.08
N PRO A 419 42.24 -17.15 1.62
CA PRO A 419 42.73 -17.02 0.25
C PRO A 419 44.19 -17.49 0.15
N ALA A 420 44.53 -18.19 -0.93
CA ALA A 420 45.91 -18.32 -1.37
C ALA A 420 45.98 -18.44 -2.90
N ASP A 421 46.81 -17.55 -3.42
CA ASP A 421 47.36 -17.32 -4.74
C ASP A 421 47.68 -18.52 -5.67
N GLU A 422 47.70 -18.16 -6.96
CA GLU A 422 48.52 -18.65 -8.07
C GLU A 422 48.07 -19.87 -8.95
N LEU A 423 47.92 -19.54 -10.24
CA LEU A 423 47.62 -20.33 -11.44
C LEU A 423 48.79 -21.27 -11.86
N PRO A 424 48.77 -21.94 -13.05
CA PRO A 424 47.83 -22.91 -13.65
C PRO A 424 48.57 -24.13 -14.27
N ARG A 425 47.86 -25.18 -14.74
CA ARG A 425 48.05 -25.83 -16.08
C ARG A 425 47.41 -27.23 -16.20
N ASN A 426 46.50 -27.30 -17.19
CA ASN A 426 46.45 -28.26 -18.30
C ASN A 426 46.11 -29.76 -18.13
N LEU A 427 45.06 -30.10 -18.91
CA LEU A 427 44.85 -31.30 -19.74
C LEU A 427 44.43 -32.60 -19.02
N TYR A 428 43.21 -33.08 -19.31
CA TYR A 428 42.96 -34.26 -20.18
C TYR A 428 41.44 -34.44 -20.41
N PHE A 429 41.09 -34.81 -21.66
CA PHE A 429 39.77 -35.19 -22.15
C PHE A 429 39.58 -36.73 -22.09
N ALA A 430 38.36 -37.20 -21.79
CA ALA A 430 37.65 -38.41 -22.29
C ALA A 430 36.55 -38.78 -21.26
N ASP A 431 35.28 -38.43 -21.47
CA ASP A 431 34.22 -39.06 -22.30
C ASP A 431 33.58 -40.33 -21.70
N GLY A 432 32.24 -40.32 -21.65
CA GLY A 432 31.40 -41.51 -21.69
C GLY A 432 30.73 -42.01 -20.41
N SER A 433 29.58 -41.43 -20.01
CA SER A 433 28.31 -42.17 -19.77
C SER A 433 27.21 -41.26 -19.18
N GLN A 434 26.18 -40.95 -19.97
CA GLN A 434 24.91 -40.40 -19.47
C GLN A 434 24.04 -41.50 -18.83
N PRO A 435 23.11 -41.17 -17.91
CA PRO A 435 21.75 -40.87 -18.37
C PRO A 435 21.06 -39.70 -17.63
N ALA A 436 20.17 -39.04 -18.37
CA ALA A 436 19.02 -38.23 -17.96
C ALA A 436 18.82 -37.94 -16.45
N LEU A 437 18.95 -36.67 -16.08
CA LEU A 437 18.32 -36.11 -14.87
C LEU A 437 17.39 -34.97 -15.29
N GLY A 438 16.16 -35.07 -14.77
CA GLY A 438 15.03 -34.22 -15.07
C GLY A 438 15.35 -32.75 -14.85
N ARG A 439 14.99 -31.96 -15.86
CA ARG A 439 14.98 -30.51 -15.81
C ARG A 439 13.92 -30.10 -14.79
N ASP A 440 14.39 -29.46 -13.73
CA ASP A 440 13.59 -28.89 -12.65
C ASP A 440 12.51 -27.95 -13.23
N THR A 441 11.26 -28.41 -13.23
CA THR A 441 10.08 -27.62 -13.62
C THR A 441 9.70 -26.71 -12.46
N ALA A 442 10.45 -25.63 -12.29
CA ALA A 442 10.07 -24.49 -11.47
C ALA A 442 10.11 -23.23 -12.33
N GLY A 443 9.11 -23.08 -13.21
CA GLY A 443 9.01 -21.90 -14.09
C GLY A 443 7.76 -21.80 -14.97
N ASP A 444 6.89 -22.80 -15.00
CA ASP A 444 5.87 -22.93 -16.06
C ASP A 444 4.47 -22.38 -15.72
N ALA A 445 4.36 -21.45 -14.76
CA ALA A 445 3.07 -20.91 -14.33
C ALA A 445 2.96 -19.37 -14.36
N SER A 446 3.90 -18.64 -14.98
CA SER A 446 3.93 -17.16 -14.86
C SER A 446 3.43 -16.36 -16.06
N PHE A 447 2.93 -16.99 -17.12
CA PHE A 447 2.40 -16.25 -18.28
C PHE A 447 1.12 -16.89 -18.80
N ARG A 448 -0.01 -16.56 -18.16
CA ARG A 448 -1.32 -16.62 -18.82
C ARG A 448 -1.87 -15.20 -18.89
N PHE A 449 -2.00 -14.69 -20.10
CA PHE A 449 -2.81 -13.50 -20.36
C PHE A 449 -4.27 -13.87 -20.10
N HIS A 450 -4.87 -13.23 -19.09
CA HIS A 450 -6.33 -13.24 -18.96
C HIS A 450 -6.89 -12.07 -19.76
N ASP A 451 -7.68 -12.40 -20.79
CA ASP A 451 -8.55 -11.43 -21.46
C ASP A 451 -9.63 -10.97 -20.47
N PHE A 452 -9.58 -9.69 -20.10
CA PHE A 452 -10.67 -9.04 -19.38
C PHE A 452 -11.49 -8.19 -20.35
N SER A 453 -12.68 -8.68 -20.71
CA SER A 453 -13.76 -7.84 -21.19
C SER A 453 -14.35 -7.06 -20.00
N LEU A 454 -14.16 -5.75 -19.94
CA LEU A 454 -14.80 -4.86 -18.97
C LEU A 454 -16.21 -4.46 -19.45
N PRO A 455 -17.27 -4.61 -18.65
CA PRO A 455 -18.48 -3.83 -18.81
C PRO A 455 -18.39 -2.53 -17.99
N ASN A 456 -18.47 -1.40 -18.71
CA ASN A 456 -19.02 -0.09 -18.35
C ASN A 456 -18.70 0.56 -17.00
N ASN A 457 -17.95 1.66 -17.12
CA ASN A 457 -18.21 3.01 -16.61
C ASN A 457 -18.84 3.17 -15.22
N TRP A 458 -18.07 3.73 -14.28
CA TRP A 458 -18.60 4.57 -13.22
C TRP A 458 -17.81 5.88 -13.21
N VAL A 459 -18.55 6.97 -13.46
CA VAL A 459 -18.18 8.38 -13.27
C VAL A 459 -18.20 8.71 -11.78
#